data_AF-A0A9P1EE38-F1
#
_entry.id   AF-A0A9P1EE38-F1
#
_cell.length_a   1.000
_cell.length_b   1.000
_cell.length_c   1.000
_cell.angle_alpha   90.00
_cell.angle_beta   90.00
_cell.angle_gamma   90.00
#
_symmetry.space_group_name_H-M   'P 1'
#
loop_
_entity.id
_entity.type
_entity.pdbx_description
1 polymer ?
#
loop_
_entity_poly.entity_id
_entity_poly.type
_entity_poly.pdbx_seq_one_letter_code
_entity_poly.pdbx_strand_id
1 'polypeptide(L)'
;MFMISTYKKTASTWNKFHYPLSTSSSSSPFMLPTASIPQIMETGITCCSRASTLSSLSSQHAAALATPRPISQSFTQNKSVKPSSFLGECLRIAPKSSQKVSKTRSGSSSVTKCELGDSLEEFLMKSTKDKGLIRLMLCMGEALRTIAFKVRTASCGGTACVNSFGDEQLAVDLLANKILFEALTYSHFCKYACSEEVPELQDMGGPAEGGFSVAFDPLDGSSIVDTNFTVGTIFGVWPGDKLTGVKGRDQVAAAMGIFGPRTTYVLALNDVPGTHEFLLLDDGKWQHVKDTTEIGEGKIFSPGNLRATSDNPDYAKLINYYVKEKYTLRYTGGMVPDVNQIIVKEKGIFTNVASPSAKAKLRLLFEVAPLGFLIEKAGGYSSDGKDSVLEKVITSLDDRTQVAYGSRNEIIRFEETLYGSSRLNKIAAAETVGTTAA
;
A
#
# COMPACT_ATOMS: atom_id res chain seq x y z
N MET A 1 -28.24 42.95 48.49
CA MET A 1 -28.00 41.68 49.22
C MET A 1 -27.32 40.73 48.23
N PHE A 2 -26.07 41.04 47.85
CA PHE A 2 -24.79 40.41 48.27
C PHE A 2 -24.73 38.90 47.94
N MET A 3 -23.74 38.33 47.25
CA MET A 3 -22.41 38.80 46.82
C MET A 3 -21.96 38.08 45.54
N ILE A 4 -21.29 38.84 44.68
CA ILE A 4 -20.27 38.42 43.73
C ILE A 4 -18.97 38.13 44.51
N SER A 5 -18.18 37.12 44.13
CA SER A 5 -16.75 37.09 44.49
C SER A 5 -15.90 36.50 43.36
N THR A 6 -15.21 37.43 42.70
CA THR A 6 -13.98 37.26 41.92
C THR A 6 -12.79 36.95 42.83
N TYR A 7 -11.86 36.11 42.38
CA TYR A 7 -10.48 36.14 42.90
C TYR A 7 -9.47 36.28 41.76
N LYS A 8 -8.73 37.39 41.81
CA LYS A 8 -7.53 37.72 41.04
C LYS A 8 -6.34 37.76 42.02
N LYS A 9 -5.21 37.22 41.57
CA LYS A 9 -3.80 37.54 41.90
C LYS A 9 -3.37 37.72 43.37
N THR A 10 -2.37 36.94 43.75
CA THR A 10 -1.14 37.45 44.36
C THR A 10 0.07 36.62 43.92
N ALA A 11 1.14 37.33 43.58
CA ALA A 11 2.48 36.80 43.35
C ALA A 11 3.35 37.21 44.54
N SER A 12 4.27 36.34 44.98
CA SER A 12 5.48 36.77 45.69
C SER A 12 6.57 35.70 45.58
N THR A 13 7.61 36.08 44.83
CA THR A 13 9.03 35.66 44.82
C THR A 13 9.64 35.37 46.19
N TRP A 14 10.65 34.49 46.29
CA TRP A 14 11.93 34.72 47.02
C TRP A 14 13.01 33.66 46.65
N ASN A 15 14.12 34.16 46.07
CA ASN A 15 15.57 33.79 46.05
C ASN A 15 16.06 32.32 46.12
N LYS A 16 16.86 31.84 45.15
CA LYS A 16 18.32 32.03 44.91
C LYS A 16 19.25 31.48 46.01
N PHE A 17 20.01 30.42 45.68
CA PHE A 17 21.40 30.21 46.10
C PHE A 17 22.18 29.47 45.00
N HIS A 18 23.48 29.76 44.94
CA HIS A 18 24.42 29.58 43.83
C HIS A 18 25.63 28.73 44.27
N TYR A 19 26.16 27.90 43.34
CA TYR A 19 27.56 27.42 43.15
C TYR A 19 28.20 26.38 44.12
N PRO A 20 29.30 25.66 43.75
CA PRO A 20 30.05 25.62 42.46
C PRO A 20 30.44 24.22 41.88
N LEU A 21 31.07 24.29 40.70
CA LEU A 21 31.76 23.28 39.87
C LEU A 21 33.16 22.84 40.39
N SER A 22 33.61 21.63 40.04
CA SER A 22 34.97 21.27 39.50
C SER A 22 35.08 19.74 39.25
N THR A 23 35.22 19.27 38.00
CA THR A 23 36.43 18.83 37.22
C THR A 23 37.12 17.49 37.59
N SER A 24 37.35 16.71 36.52
CA SER A 24 38.52 15.85 36.16
C SER A 24 38.56 14.32 36.46
N SER A 25 38.47 13.55 35.35
CA SER A 25 39.41 12.53 34.81
C SER A 25 39.74 11.20 35.52
N SER A 26 39.55 10.13 34.70
CA SER A 26 40.42 8.97 34.40
C SER A 26 40.58 7.75 35.33
N SER A 27 40.49 6.58 34.65
CA SER A 27 41.17 5.28 34.83
C SER A 27 40.69 4.26 35.89
N SER A 28 40.31 3.09 35.35
CA SER A 28 40.04 1.73 35.86
C SER A 28 41.20 1.05 36.63
N PRO A 29 41.14 -0.26 37.00
CA PRO A 29 40.10 -1.06 37.69
C PRO A 29 40.68 -1.80 38.93
N PHE A 30 39.85 -2.30 39.87
CA PHE A 30 40.32 -3.34 40.83
C PHE A 30 39.22 -4.29 41.32
N MET A 31 39.65 -5.54 41.51
CA MET A 31 38.93 -6.78 41.84
C MET A 31 38.40 -6.91 43.28
N LEU A 32 37.27 -7.64 43.39
CA LEU A 32 36.82 -8.71 44.32
C LEU A 32 37.29 -8.77 45.79
N PRO A 33 36.43 -9.28 46.70
CA PRO A 33 36.53 -10.71 47.05
C PRO A 33 35.20 -11.50 47.09
N THR A 34 35.41 -12.82 47.07
CA THR A 34 34.55 -14.01 46.96
C THR A 34 33.68 -14.36 48.18
N ALA A 35 32.53 -15.01 47.94
CA ALA A 35 31.89 -15.96 48.87
C ALA A 35 31.05 -17.01 48.11
N SER A 36 30.90 -18.18 48.73
CA SER A 36 30.84 -19.52 48.14
C SER A 36 29.45 -20.13 47.88
N ILE A 37 29.44 -21.15 47.01
CA ILE A 37 28.35 -22.02 46.50
C ILE A 37 27.89 -23.07 47.55
N PRO A 38 26.67 -23.65 47.39
CA PRO A 38 26.62 -25.11 47.23
C PRO A 38 25.77 -25.59 46.03
N GLN A 39 26.29 -26.66 45.41
CA GLN A 39 25.79 -27.44 44.27
C GLN A 39 24.52 -28.24 44.59
N ILE A 40 23.68 -28.47 43.57
CA ILE A 40 22.82 -29.66 43.47
C ILE A 40 22.93 -30.26 42.06
N MET A 41 23.09 -31.59 42.04
CA MET A 41 23.52 -32.48 40.96
C MET A 41 22.48 -32.72 39.85
N GLU A 42 23.00 -32.93 38.64
CA GLU A 42 22.37 -33.71 37.57
C GLU A 42 22.35 -35.21 37.91
N THR A 43 21.28 -35.90 37.54
CA THR A 43 21.30 -37.35 37.31
C THR A 43 20.63 -37.64 35.97
N GLY A 44 21.41 -38.18 35.03
CA GLY A 44 20.91 -38.86 33.85
C GLY A 44 20.74 -40.36 34.15
N ILE A 45 19.70 -40.97 33.58
CA ILE A 45 19.63 -42.41 33.37
C ILE A 45 19.03 -42.67 31.98
N THR A 46 19.85 -43.29 31.13
CA THR A 46 19.46 -43.98 29.90
C THR A 46 19.27 -45.45 30.22
N CYS A 47 18.17 -46.10 29.80
CA CYS A 47 18.21 -47.54 29.48
C CYS A 47 17.04 -48.01 28.59
N CYS A 48 17.43 -48.48 27.40
CA CYS A 48 17.01 -49.68 26.66
C CYS A 48 15.53 -50.12 26.59
N SER A 49 15.05 -50.07 25.34
CA SER A 49 14.28 -51.08 24.60
C SER A 49 14.08 -52.48 25.19
N ARG A 50 12.83 -52.98 25.12
CA ARG A 50 12.49 -54.22 24.40
C ARG A 50 10.97 -54.39 24.19
N ALA A 51 10.68 -54.94 23.01
CA ALA A 51 9.38 -55.23 22.46
C ALA A 51 8.57 -56.28 23.25
N SER A 52 7.25 -56.19 23.15
CA SER A 52 6.37 -57.36 23.12
C SER A 52 5.27 -57.15 22.08
N THR A 53 5.27 -58.07 21.12
CA THR A 53 4.26 -58.27 20.08
C THR A 53 3.20 -59.26 20.54
N LEU A 54 1.97 -59.10 20.03
CA LEU A 54 0.89 -60.07 19.75
C LEU A 54 -0.46 -59.43 20.14
N SER A 55 -1.61 -59.63 19.49
CA SER A 55 -2.02 -60.00 18.13
C SER A 55 -3.56 -60.00 18.18
N SER A 56 -4.20 -59.51 17.11
CA SER A 56 -5.50 -59.92 16.53
C SER A 56 -6.71 -60.23 17.44
N LEU A 57 -7.85 -59.60 17.12
CA LEU A 57 -9.23 -60.14 16.99
C LEU A 57 -10.18 -58.92 17.04
N SER A 58 -11.30 -58.79 16.35
CA SER A 58 -11.94 -59.43 15.20
C SER A 58 -13.08 -58.47 14.81
N SER A 59 -13.36 -58.39 13.52
CA SER A 59 -14.52 -57.72 12.93
C SER A 59 -15.87 -58.34 13.35
N GLN A 60 -16.92 -57.50 13.39
CA GLN A 60 -18.24 -57.61 12.76
C GLN A 60 -19.36 -57.10 13.68
N HIS A 61 -20.05 -56.01 13.29
CA HIS A 61 -21.45 -56.06 12.86
C HIS A 61 -21.91 -54.72 12.30
N ALA A 62 -22.67 -54.81 11.21
CA ALA A 62 -23.24 -53.75 10.40
C ALA A 62 -24.55 -53.18 11.00
N ALA A 63 -24.85 -51.92 10.67
CA ALA A 63 -26.22 -51.46 10.43
C ALA A 63 -26.21 -50.25 9.48
N ALA A 64 -27.05 -50.34 8.46
CA ALA A 64 -27.21 -49.43 7.33
C ALA A 64 -28.11 -48.22 7.64
N LEU A 65 -27.98 -47.15 6.85
CA LEU A 65 -29.01 -46.17 6.44
C LEU A 65 -28.31 -45.23 5.42
N ALA A 66 -28.54 -45.34 4.10
CA ALA A 66 -29.72 -44.94 3.30
C ALA A 66 -29.33 -43.74 2.41
N THR A 67 -29.21 -44.02 1.11
CA THR A 67 -28.96 -43.06 0.02
C THR A 67 -30.30 -42.60 -0.57
N PRO A 68 -30.44 -41.35 -1.05
CA PRO A 68 -31.57 -40.96 -1.86
C PRO A 68 -31.28 -41.14 -3.36
N ARG A 69 -32.25 -41.69 -4.10
CA ARG A 69 -32.33 -41.68 -5.58
C ARG A 69 -33.30 -40.59 -6.05
N PRO A 70 -33.14 -40.10 -7.30
CA PRO A 70 -33.85 -38.94 -7.82
C PRO A 70 -35.21 -39.32 -8.43
N ILE A 71 -36.15 -38.38 -8.42
CA ILE A 71 -37.42 -38.47 -9.15
C ILE A 71 -37.40 -37.44 -10.28
N SER A 72 -37.51 -37.94 -11.51
CA SER A 72 -37.95 -37.19 -12.68
C SER A 72 -39.47 -37.37 -12.86
N GLN A 73 -40.18 -36.32 -13.26
CA GLN A 73 -41.30 -36.41 -14.22
C GLN A 73 -41.67 -35.01 -14.75
N SER A 74 -42.19 -35.00 -15.97
CA SER A 74 -42.32 -33.92 -16.94
C SER A 74 -43.79 -33.56 -17.25
N PHE A 75 -43.98 -32.48 -18.06
CA PHE A 75 -45.21 -31.99 -18.73
C PHE A 75 -46.23 -31.23 -17.84
N THR A 76 -46.91 -30.13 -18.22
CA THR A 76 -47.27 -29.55 -19.55
C THR A 76 -47.73 -28.07 -19.42
N GLN A 77 -47.48 -27.27 -20.46
CA GLN A 77 -48.30 -26.21 -21.10
C GLN A 77 -48.63 -24.83 -20.48
N ASN A 78 -48.20 -23.81 -21.25
CA ASN A 78 -48.89 -22.59 -21.72
C ASN A 78 -49.59 -21.64 -20.74
N LYS A 79 -49.09 -20.38 -20.69
CA LYS A 79 -49.86 -19.21 -21.14
C LYS A 79 -48.97 -17.99 -21.43
N SER A 80 -49.16 -17.47 -22.64
CA SER A 80 -48.70 -16.18 -23.16
C SER A 80 -49.39 -15.01 -22.45
N VAL A 81 -48.62 -13.98 -22.06
CA VAL A 81 -49.10 -12.58 -21.99
C VAL A 81 -47.93 -11.62 -22.30
N LYS A 82 -48.09 -10.77 -23.32
CA LYS A 82 -47.40 -9.48 -23.57
C LYS A 82 -48.52 -8.44 -23.85
N PRO A 83 -48.22 -7.15 -24.00
CA PRO A 83 -47.63 -6.20 -23.06
C PRO A 83 -48.59 -4.99 -22.85
N SER A 84 -48.31 -4.11 -21.89
CA SER A 84 -48.94 -2.78 -21.85
C SER A 84 -47.90 -1.67 -21.72
N SER A 85 -47.81 -0.89 -22.77
CA SER A 85 -47.14 0.41 -22.85
C SER A 85 -47.93 1.47 -22.08
N PHE A 86 -47.23 2.38 -21.39
CA PHE A 86 -47.71 3.76 -21.23
C PHE A 86 -46.54 4.74 -21.28
N LEU A 87 -46.72 5.77 -22.11
CA LEU A 87 -45.79 6.83 -22.48
C LEU A 87 -45.51 7.81 -21.33
N GLY A 88 -44.31 8.41 -21.39
CA GLY A 88 -43.95 9.64 -20.68
C GLY A 88 -42.77 10.30 -21.38
N GLU A 89 -43.07 11.13 -22.37
CA GLU A 89 -42.12 11.84 -23.24
C GLU A 89 -41.63 13.14 -22.57
N CYS A 90 -40.35 13.46 -22.69
CA CYS A 90 -39.89 14.82 -22.44
C CYS A 90 -38.73 15.21 -23.37
N LEU A 91 -39.06 16.12 -24.29
CA LEU A 91 -38.20 16.80 -25.25
C LEU A 91 -37.14 17.66 -24.55
N ARG A 92 -35.87 17.51 -24.92
CA ARG A 92 -34.91 18.63 -24.92
C ARG A 92 -34.03 18.61 -26.16
N ILE A 93 -34.11 19.73 -26.86
CA ILE A 93 -33.41 20.13 -28.07
C ILE A 93 -31.95 20.46 -27.71
N ALA A 94 -31.00 19.92 -28.47
CA ALA A 94 -29.59 20.31 -28.43
C ALA A 94 -29.23 21.15 -29.67
N PRO A 95 -28.50 22.27 -29.56
CA PRO A 95 -27.96 22.96 -30.73
C PRO A 95 -26.62 22.36 -31.14
N LYS A 96 -26.48 22.13 -32.46
CA LYS A 96 -25.24 21.76 -33.13
C LYS A 96 -24.35 23.00 -33.29
N SER A 97 -23.11 22.96 -32.80
CA SER A 97 -22.04 23.86 -33.23
C SER A 97 -20.91 23.06 -33.87
N SER A 98 -20.69 23.30 -35.16
CA SER A 98 -19.60 22.75 -35.95
C SER A 98 -18.27 23.39 -35.55
N GLN A 99 -17.26 22.58 -35.20
CA GLN A 99 -15.87 23.02 -35.17
C GLN A 99 -15.01 22.16 -36.11
N LYS A 100 -14.29 22.87 -36.99
CA LYS A 100 -13.33 22.36 -37.96
C LYS A 100 -12.12 21.78 -37.24
N VAL A 101 -11.78 20.53 -37.57
CA VAL A 101 -10.54 19.87 -37.15
C VAL A 101 -9.39 20.34 -38.05
N SER A 102 -8.43 21.06 -37.47
CA SER A 102 -7.10 21.24 -38.05
C SER A 102 -6.26 19.99 -37.71
N LYS A 103 -5.69 19.35 -38.74
CA LYS A 103 -4.77 18.22 -38.59
C LYS A 103 -3.38 18.73 -38.26
N THR A 104 -2.91 18.47 -37.05
CA THR A 104 -1.47 18.41 -36.72
C THR A 104 -1.09 16.95 -36.52
N ARG A 105 -0.09 16.50 -37.29
CA ARG A 105 0.49 15.15 -37.22
C ARG A 105 1.32 15.03 -35.95
N SER A 106 0.93 14.14 -35.05
CA SER A 106 1.77 13.57 -33.99
C SER A 106 1.61 12.05 -34.06
N GLY A 107 2.73 11.32 -34.05
CA GLY A 107 2.76 9.87 -34.29
C GLY A 107 2.03 9.10 -33.20
N SER A 108 0.92 8.45 -33.55
CA SER A 108 0.20 7.56 -32.64
C SER A 108 0.87 6.19 -32.62
N SER A 109 1.48 5.82 -31.49
CA SER A 109 1.54 4.40 -31.13
C SER A 109 0.11 3.94 -30.93
N SER A 110 -0.32 2.92 -31.67
CA SER A 110 -1.64 2.33 -31.53
C SER A 110 -1.71 1.57 -30.21
N VAL A 111 -2.02 2.26 -29.11
CA VAL A 111 -2.39 1.59 -27.86
C VAL A 111 -3.77 1.00 -28.09
N THR A 112 -3.83 -0.32 -28.23
CA THR A 112 -5.10 -1.06 -28.27
C THR A 112 -5.80 -0.79 -26.94
N LYS A 113 -7.04 -0.26 -26.99
CA LYS A 113 -7.83 0.01 -25.79
C LYS A 113 -7.99 -1.29 -25.01
N CYS A 114 -7.44 -1.36 -23.80
CA CYS A 114 -7.64 -2.50 -22.90
C CYS A 114 -9.11 -2.54 -22.46
N GLU A 115 -9.68 -3.74 -22.38
CA GLU A 115 -11.09 -3.91 -22.05
C GLU A 115 -11.23 -4.39 -20.60
N LEU A 116 -12.26 -3.93 -19.90
CA LEU A 116 -12.62 -4.51 -18.61
C LEU A 116 -13.08 -5.94 -18.82
N GLY A 117 -12.69 -6.84 -17.93
CA GLY A 117 -12.96 -8.28 -18.00
C GLY A 117 -11.78 -9.12 -18.52
N ASP A 118 -10.79 -8.51 -19.18
CA ASP A 118 -9.54 -9.15 -19.59
C ASP A 118 -8.82 -9.77 -18.39
N SER A 119 -8.10 -10.89 -18.60
CA SER A 119 -7.16 -11.39 -17.60
C SER A 119 -5.96 -10.45 -17.44
N LEU A 120 -5.21 -10.60 -16.35
CA LEU A 120 -3.95 -9.87 -16.15
C LEU A 120 -2.96 -10.11 -17.30
N GLU A 121 -2.82 -11.35 -17.77
CA GLU A 121 -1.97 -11.71 -18.91
C GLU A 121 -2.43 -10.99 -20.18
N GLU A 122 -3.72 -11.04 -20.49
CA GLU A 122 -4.30 -10.40 -21.69
C GLU A 122 -4.09 -8.89 -21.66
N PHE A 123 -4.36 -8.26 -20.52
CA PHE A 123 -4.11 -6.85 -20.29
C PHE A 123 -2.64 -6.49 -20.52
N LEU A 124 -1.70 -7.22 -19.89
CA LEU A 124 -0.27 -6.93 -19.96
C LEU A 124 0.26 -7.09 -21.40
N MET A 125 -0.17 -8.13 -22.12
CA MET A 125 0.20 -8.36 -23.52
C MET A 125 -0.35 -7.29 -24.47
N LYS A 126 -1.53 -6.72 -24.19
CA LYS A 126 -2.09 -5.60 -24.95
C LYS A 126 -1.39 -4.27 -24.61
N SER A 127 -0.92 -4.14 -23.36
CA SER A 127 -0.41 -2.91 -22.76
C SER A 127 1.07 -2.64 -23.03
N THR A 128 1.91 -3.67 -23.09
CA THR A 128 3.35 -3.51 -23.33
C THR A 128 3.89 -4.61 -24.23
N LYS A 129 4.97 -4.30 -24.96
CA LYS A 129 5.72 -5.29 -25.77
C LYS A 129 6.88 -5.92 -25.01
N ASP A 130 7.18 -5.41 -23.82
CA ASP A 130 8.28 -5.90 -22.99
C ASP A 130 7.89 -7.22 -22.31
N LYS A 131 8.39 -8.32 -22.86
CA LYS A 131 8.13 -9.67 -22.35
C LYS A 131 8.70 -9.89 -20.95
N GLY A 132 9.79 -9.22 -20.60
CA GLY A 132 10.40 -9.32 -19.28
C GLY A 132 9.51 -8.68 -18.24
N LEU A 133 8.98 -7.49 -18.53
CA LEU A 133 8.04 -6.81 -17.65
C LEU A 133 6.74 -7.60 -17.49
N ILE A 134 6.17 -8.13 -18.59
CA ILE A 134 4.98 -8.99 -18.54
C ILE A 134 5.23 -10.16 -17.60
N ARG A 135 6.35 -10.89 -17.77
CA ARG A 135 6.68 -12.06 -16.95
C ARG A 135 6.85 -11.68 -15.47
N LEU A 136 7.55 -10.60 -15.17
CA LEU A 136 7.77 -10.13 -13.80
C LEU A 136 6.44 -9.79 -13.12
N MET A 137 5.57 -9.01 -13.77
CA MET A 137 4.29 -8.59 -13.19
C MET A 137 3.35 -9.79 -12.95
N LEU A 138 3.37 -10.80 -13.83
CA LEU A 138 2.63 -12.05 -13.61
C LEU A 138 3.15 -12.85 -12.41
N CYS A 139 4.48 -12.99 -12.28
CA CYS A 139 5.08 -13.65 -11.13
C CYS A 139 4.73 -12.94 -9.81
N MET A 140 4.74 -11.60 -9.81
CA MET A 140 4.30 -10.81 -8.66
C MET A 140 2.81 -11.01 -8.37
N GLY A 141 1.94 -11.09 -9.39
CA GLY A 141 0.53 -11.42 -9.20
C GLY A 141 0.30 -12.77 -8.51
N GLU A 142 1.10 -13.78 -8.86
CA GLU A 142 1.07 -15.10 -8.20
C GLU A 142 1.54 -15.04 -6.73
N ALA A 143 2.56 -14.23 -6.44
CA ALA A 143 3.00 -13.95 -5.07
C ALA A 143 1.87 -13.33 -4.24
N LEU A 144 1.23 -12.28 -4.76
CA LEU A 144 0.13 -11.59 -4.09
C LEU A 144 -1.06 -12.53 -3.82
N ARG A 145 -1.39 -13.42 -4.76
CA ARG A 145 -2.42 -14.45 -4.56
C ARG A 145 -2.08 -15.35 -3.37
N THR A 146 -0.83 -15.77 -3.28
CA THR A 146 -0.34 -16.65 -2.21
C THR A 146 -0.35 -15.92 -0.86
N ILE A 147 0.16 -14.68 -0.82
CA ILE A 147 0.16 -13.85 0.39
C ILE A 147 -1.27 -13.65 0.91
N ALA A 148 -2.22 -13.33 0.02
CA ALA A 148 -3.63 -13.15 0.39
C ALA A 148 -4.22 -14.38 1.09
N PHE A 149 -3.89 -15.59 0.61
CA PHE A 149 -4.31 -16.84 1.25
C PHE A 149 -3.65 -17.04 2.62
N LYS A 150 -2.35 -16.72 2.72
CA LYS A 150 -1.57 -16.84 3.96
C LYS A 150 -2.04 -15.87 5.04
N VAL A 151 -2.37 -14.63 4.68
CA VAL A 151 -2.97 -13.66 5.60
C VAL A 151 -4.36 -14.14 6.05
N ARG A 152 -5.22 -14.58 5.12
CA ARG A 152 -6.60 -15.03 5.40
C ARG A 152 -6.68 -16.18 6.41
N THR A 153 -5.68 -17.06 6.40
CA THR A 153 -5.65 -18.29 7.22
C THR A 153 -4.60 -18.24 8.33
N ALA A 154 -3.99 -17.09 8.58
CA ALA A 154 -2.98 -16.93 9.62
C ALA A 154 -3.55 -17.22 11.01
N SER A 155 -2.76 -17.91 11.83
CA SER A 155 -3.05 -18.05 13.25
C SER A 155 -2.55 -16.80 13.97
N CYS A 156 -3.46 -16.00 14.49
CA CYS A 156 -3.14 -14.83 15.30
C CYS A 156 -3.21 -15.19 16.78
N GLY A 157 -2.06 -15.26 17.44
CA GLY A 157 -1.97 -15.54 18.88
C GLY A 157 -0.69 -14.96 19.46
N GLY A 158 -0.77 -14.37 20.66
CA GLY A 158 0.38 -13.75 21.32
C GLY A 158 0.84 -12.46 20.62
N THR A 159 2.12 -12.41 20.22
CA THR A 159 2.79 -11.19 19.69
C THR A 159 2.87 -11.12 18.17
N ALA A 160 2.32 -12.10 17.43
CA ALA A 160 2.39 -12.13 15.97
C ALA A 160 1.24 -12.93 15.33
N CYS A 161 0.95 -12.65 14.07
CA CYS A 161 0.15 -13.52 13.21
C CYS A 161 1.07 -14.36 12.34
N VAL A 162 0.88 -15.68 12.36
CA VAL A 162 1.82 -16.64 11.77
C VAL A 162 1.12 -17.62 10.83
N ASN A 163 1.81 -18.05 9.78
CA ASN A 163 1.37 -19.11 8.88
C ASN A 163 2.58 -19.96 8.44
N SER A 164 2.36 -21.10 7.80
CA SER A 164 3.42 -21.99 7.35
C SER A 164 3.95 -21.61 5.97
N PHE A 165 5.25 -21.81 5.75
CA PHE A 165 5.90 -21.75 4.45
C PHE A 165 6.94 -22.87 4.37
N GLY A 166 6.73 -23.84 3.47
CA GLY A 166 7.44 -25.11 3.55
C GLY A 166 7.17 -25.79 4.90
N ASP A 167 8.25 -26.13 5.61
CA ASP A 167 8.22 -26.78 6.93
C ASP A 167 8.31 -25.79 8.11
N GLU A 168 8.41 -24.48 7.84
CA GLU A 168 8.57 -23.44 8.87
C GLU A 168 7.26 -22.70 9.17
N GLN A 169 7.08 -22.28 10.42
CA GLN A 169 6.03 -21.34 10.83
C GLN A 169 6.64 -19.94 11.00
N LEU A 170 6.16 -18.97 10.22
CA LEU A 170 6.72 -17.63 10.14
C LEU A 170 5.64 -16.57 10.40
N ALA A 171 6.06 -15.41 10.91
CA ALA A 171 5.22 -14.22 10.91
C ALA A 171 4.87 -13.84 9.45
N VAL A 172 3.64 -13.36 9.24
CA VAL A 172 3.08 -13.16 7.90
C VAL A 172 3.83 -12.12 7.06
N ASP A 173 4.51 -11.17 7.70
CA ASP A 173 5.42 -10.19 7.08
C ASP A 173 6.68 -10.86 6.51
N LEU A 174 7.40 -11.65 7.32
CA LEU A 174 8.58 -12.41 6.89
C LEU A 174 8.21 -13.46 5.84
N LEU A 175 7.02 -14.04 5.94
CA LEU A 175 6.48 -14.97 4.95
C LEU A 175 6.25 -14.26 3.62
N ALA A 176 5.57 -13.11 3.63
CA ALA A 176 5.34 -12.31 2.42
C ALA A 176 6.67 -11.89 1.78
N ASN A 177 7.66 -11.50 2.59
CA ASN A 177 9.01 -11.18 2.15
C ASN A 177 9.66 -12.33 1.37
N LYS A 178 9.64 -13.56 1.91
CA LYS A 178 10.16 -14.76 1.23
C LYS A 178 9.45 -15.02 -0.10
N ILE A 179 8.11 -14.98 -0.12
CA ILE A 179 7.31 -15.22 -1.33
C ILE A 179 7.69 -14.22 -2.44
N LEU A 180 7.87 -12.95 -2.12
CA LEU A 180 8.19 -11.92 -3.11
C LEU A 180 9.60 -12.11 -3.70
N PHE A 181 10.61 -12.38 -2.87
CA PHE A 181 11.96 -12.70 -3.36
C PHE A 181 11.96 -13.95 -4.26
N GLU A 182 11.22 -15.00 -3.89
CA GLU A 182 11.09 -16.19 -4.73
C GLU A 182 10.43 -15.86 -6.07
N ALA A 183 9.33 -15.10 -6.07
CA ALA A 183 8.65 -14.69 -7.31
C ALA A 183 9.55 -13.86 -8.23
N LEU A 184 10.36 -12.96 -7.67
CA LEU A 184 11.34 -12.18 -8.41
C LEU A 184 12.44 -13.07 -9.01
N THR A 185 12.91 -14.06 -8.26
CA THR A 185 13.87 -15.07 -8.75
C THR A 185 13.26 -15.89 -9.90
N TYR A 186 12.04 -16.39 -9.74
CA TYR A 186 11.31 -17.18 -10.76
C TYR A 186 10.91 -16.37 -12.00
N SER A 187 10.93 -15.04 -11.92
CA SER A 187 10.72 -14.20 -13.09
C SER A 187 11.88 -14.30 -14.09
N HIS A 188 13.10 -14.53 -13.60
CA HIS A 188 14.37 -14.44 -14.35
C HIS A 188 14.69 -13.07 -14.95
N PHE A 189 13.88 -12.04 -14.70
CA PHE A 189 14.07 -10.68 -15.23
C PHE A 189 14.43 -9.64 -14.17
N CYS A 190 14.47 -10.03 -12.89
CA CYS A 190 14.91 -9.17 -11.80
C CYS A 190 16.42 -9.32 -11.58
N LYS A 191 17.19 -8.24 -11.69
CA LYS A 191 18.61 -8.20 -11.31
C LYS A 191 18.77 -8.03 -9.81
N TYR A 192 18.24 -6.94 -9.24
CA TYR A 192 18.29 -6.70 -7.79
C TYR A 192 16.90 -6.53 -7.21
N ALA A 193 16.70 -7.11 -6.03
CA ALA A 193 15.52 -6.90 -5.22
C ALA A 193 15.91 -6.28 -3.87
N CYS A 194 15.07 -5.39 -3.33
CA CYS A 194 15.26 -4.77 -2.04
C CYS A 194 13.95 -4.74 -1.26
N SER A 195 13.97 -5.20 -0.02
CA SER A 195 12.79 -5.23 0.86
C SER A 195 12.90 -4.18 1.95
N GLU A 196 11.78 -3.60 2.37
CA GLU A 196 11.73 -2.72 3.54
C GLU A 196 12.20 -3.42 4.84
N GLU A 197 11.94 -4.73 4.97
CA GLU A 197 12.30 -5.54 6.14
C GLU A 197 13.82 -5.75 6.28
N VAL A 198 14.50 -5.88 5.14
CA VAL A 198 15.95 -6.05 5.04
C VAL A 198 16.44 -5.16 3.91
N PRO A 199 16.75 -3.87 4.19
CA PRO A 199 17.04 -2.85 3.18
C PRO A 199 18.47 -2.99 2.62
N GLU A 200 18.73 -4.14 2.02
CA GLU A 200 19.96 -4.52 1.33
C GLU A 200 19.60 -5.04 -0.07
N LEU A 201 20.46 -4.74 -1.06
CA LEU A 201 20.30 -5.23 -2.42
C LEU A 201 20.62 -6.73 -2.47
N GLN A 202 19.64 -7.53 -2.89
CA GLN A 202 19.81 -8.96 -3.10
C GLN A 202 19.78 -9.27 -4.60
N ASP A 203 20.78 -10.01 -5.10
CA ASP A 203 20.86 -10.42 -6.49
C ASP A 203 19.88 -11.57 -6.78
N MET A 204 18.91 -11.32 -7.65
CA MET A 204 17.89 -12.30 -8.04
C MET A 204 18.29 -13.09 -9.30
N GLY A 205 19.48 -12.84 -9.86
CA GLY A 205 20.06 -13.60 -10.96
C GLY A 205 19.57 -13.21 -12.37
N GLY A 206 18.71 -12.21 -12.50
CA GLY A 206 18.28 -11.66 -13.78
C GLY A 206 19.31 -10.75 -14.45
N PRO A 207 19.08 -10.34 -15.70
CA PRO A 207 20.03 -9.52 -16.46
C PRO A 207 20.03 -8.05 -16.01
N ALA A 208 21.19 -7.39 -16.08
CA ALA A 208 21.27 -5.95 -15.86
C ALA A 208 20.72 -5.16 -17.06
N GLU A 209 21.12 -5.51 -18.28
CA GLU A 209 20.57 -4.91 -19.49
C GLU A 209 19.27 -5.61 -19.91
N GLY A 210 18.20 -4.83 -20.10
CA GLY A 210 16.88 -5.37 -20.43
C GLY A 210 16.18 -6.12 -19.28
N GLY A 211 16.75 -6.09 -18.07
CA GLY A 211 16.09 -6.54 -16.84
C GLY A 211 15.71 -5.37 -15.93
N PHE A 212 15.32 -5.71 -14.71
CA PHE A 212 14.71 -4.77 -13.76
C PHE A 212 15.32 -4.89 -12.37
N SER A 213 15.20 -3.83 -11.58
CA SER A 213 15.39 -3.88 -10.13
C SER A 213 14.08 -3.53 -9.45
N VAL A 214 13.75 -4.25 -8.37
CA VAL A 214 12.46 -4.14 -7.68
C VAL A 214 12.66 -3.79 -6.22
N ALA A 215 11.94 -2.78 -5.74
CA ALA A 215 11.85 -2.47 -4.33
C ALA A 215 10.42 -2.70 -3.83
N PHE A 216 10.27 -3.28 -2.64
CA PHE A 216 8.96 -3.61 -2.10
C PHE A 216 8.85 -3.48 -0.58
N ASP A 217 7.65 -3.12 -0.14
CA ASP A 217 7.17 -3.35 1.23
C ASP A 217 6.31 -4.63 1.20
N PRO A 218 6.76 -5.72 1.86
CA PRO A 218 6.10 -7.02 1.72
C PRO A 218 4.70 -7.05 2.33
N LEU A 219 4.47 -6.35 3.43
CA LEU A 219 3.18 -6.36 4.14
C LEU A 219 2.95 -5.10 4.98
N ASP A 220 2.59 -4.00 4.31
CA ASP A 220 2.08 -2.78 4.92
C ASP A 220 0.86 -3.09 5.80
N GLY A 221 0.93 -2.68 7.05
CA GLY A 221 -0.09 -2.96 8.06
C GLY A 221 0.02 -4.36 8.71
N SER A 222 1.14 -5.07 8.57
CA SER A 222 1.37 -6.39 9.22
C SER A 222 1.00 -6.42 10.71
N SER A 223 1.32 -5.35 11.45
CA SER A 223 1.04 -5.21 12.89
C SER A 223 -0.45 -5.16 13.27
N ILE A 224 -1.36 -4.96 12.31
CA ILE A 224 -2.81 -4.87 12.55
C ILE A 224 -3.61 -6.00 11.88
N VAL A 225 -2.93 -7.05 11.41
CA VAL A 225 -3.57 -8.23 10.81
C VAL A 225 -4.53 -8.91 11.79
N ASP A 226 -4.19 -8.94 13.08
CA ASP A 226 -5.01 -9.49 14.16
C ASP A 226 -6.36 -8.78 14.34
N THR A 227 -6.42 -7.48 14.02
CA THR A 227 -7.67 -6.68 14.03
C THR A 227 -8.55 -6.91 12.81
N ASN A 228 -8.07 -7.69 11.83
CA ASN A 228 -8.74 -7.98 10.57
C ASN A 228 -9.04 -6.71 9.72
N PHE A 229 -8.23 -5.67 9.90
CA PHE A 229 -8.21 -4.52 8.99
C PHE A 229 -7.53 -4.91 7.68
N THR A 230 -7.83 -4.15 6.61
CA THR A 230 -7.18 -4.36 5.32
C THR A 230 -5.70 -4.01 5.41
N VAL A 231 -4.85 -4.87 4.86
CA VAL A 231 -3.40 -4.74 4.75
C VAL A 231 -2.97 -4.91 3.28
N GLY A 232 -1.69 -4.75 2.95
CA GLY A 232 -1.27 -4.92 1.56
C GLY A 232 0.22 -5.00 1.33
N THR A 233 0.60 -5.20 0.08
CA THR A 233 2.00 -5.21 -0.39
C THR A 233 2.17 -4.03 -1.36
N ILE A 234 3.31 -3.36 -1.34
CA ILE A 234 3.65 -2.28 -2.28
C ILE A 234 4.93 -2.66 -3.01
N PHE A 235 5.01 -2.40 -4.32
CA PHE A 235 6.29 -2.50 -5.01
C PHE A 235 6.42 -1.54 -6.21
N GLY A 236 7.65 -1.12 -6.46
CA GLY A 236 8.06 -0.37 -7.65
C GLY A 236 9.08 -1.15 -8.48
N VAL A 237 9.02 -0.98 -9.80
CA VAL A 237 9.89 -1.66 -10.77
C VAL A 237 10.67 -0.62 -11.55
N TRP A 238 11.99 -0.65 -11.43
CA TRP A 238 12.92 0.20 -12.18
C TRP A 238 13.65 -0.61 -13.25
N PRO A 239 13.97 -0.02 -14.41
CA PRO A 239 14.82 -0.68 -15.39
C PRO A 239 16.27 -0.75 -14.89
N GLY A 240 16.98 -1.80 -15.27
CA GLY A 240 18.40 -1.93 -14.96
C GLY A 240 18.71 -2.49 -13.57
N ASP A 241 19.85 -2.07 -13.04
CA ASP A 241 20.53 -2.68 -11.90
C ASP A 241 20.70 -1.73 -10.70
N LYS A 242 19.84 -0.71 -10.58
CA LYS A 242 19.95 0.32 -9.53
C LYS A 242 18.60 0.60 -8.85
N LEU A 243 18.68 0.79 -7.53
CA LEU A 243 17.59 1.32 -6.70
C LEU A 243 18.01 2.57 -5.92
N THR A 244 19.23 3.07 -6.15
CA THR A 244 19.73 4.36 -5.66
C THR A 244 20.27 5.19 -6.83
N GLY A 245 20.27 6.51 -6.68
CA GLY A 245 20.54 7.45 -7.77
C GLY A 245 19.42 7.52 -8.82
N VAL A 246 18.33 6.76 -8.63
CA VAL A 246 17.12 6.77 -9.45
C VAL A 246 16.05 7.65 -8.80
N LYS A 247 15.04 8.03 -9.58
CA LYS A 247 13.86 8.75 -9.12
C LYS A 247 12.62 7.86 -9.18
N GLY A 248 11.55 8.25 -8.49
CA GLY A 248 10.25 7.60 -8.65
C GLY A 248 9.70 7.69 -10.09
N ARG A 249 10.04 8.74 -10.85
CA ARG A 249 9.63 8.87 -12.25
C ARG A 249 10.29 7.85 -13.18
N ASP A 250 11.41 7.26 -12.77
CA ASP A 250 12.16 6.28 -13.58
C ASP A 250 11.53 4.87 -13.53
N GLN A 251 10.46 4.67 -12.75
CA GLN A 251 9.74 3.39 -12.69
C GLN A 251 9.11 3.05 -14.05
N VAL A 252 9.24 1.79 -14.47
CA VAL A 252 8.52 1.23 -15.62
C VAL A 252 7.13 0.70 -15.24
N ALA A 253 6.98 0.31 -13.98
CA ALA A 253 5.72 -0.10 -13.38
C ALA A 253 5.76 0.10 -11.86
N ALA A 254 4.59 0.27 -11.27
CA ALA A 254 4.41 0.17 -9.83
C ALA A 254 3.07 -0.52 -9.56
N ALA A 255 2.96 -1.17 -8.39
CA ALA A 255 1.73 -1.83 -8.02
C ALA A 255 1.58 -2.03 -6.52
N MET A 256 0.35 -2.34 -6.12
CA MET A 256 0.03 -2.77 -4.76
C MET A 256 -0.94 -3.95 -4.78
N GLY A 257 -0.69 -4.93 -3.92
CA GLY A 257 -1.64 -5.99 -3.58
C GLY A 257 -2.43 -5.59 -2.35
N ILE A 258 -3.74 -5.80 -2.37
CA ILE A 258 -4.64 -5.37 -1.30
C ILE A 258 -5.34 -6.60 -0.74
N PHE A 259 -5.14 -6.86 0.56
CA PHE A 259 -5.66 -8.01 1.28
C PHE A 259 -6.79 -7.57 2.21
N GLY A 260 -7.95 -7.29 1.62
CA GLY A 260 -9.15 -6.90 2.35
C GLY A 260 -10.24 -7.97 2.26
N PRO A 261 -11.53 -7.59 2.37
CA PRO A 261 -12.64 -8.52 2.08
C PRO A 261 -12.61 -9.03 0.63
N ARG A 262 -12.01 -8.25 -0.27
CA ARG A 262 -11.63 -8.62 -1.62
C ARG A 262 -10.11 -8.61 -1.71
N THR A 263 -9.56 -9.51 -2.52
CA THR A 263 -8.14 -9.47 -2.89
C THR A 263 -8.03 -8.79 -4.24
N THR A 264 -7.34 -7.66 -4.30
CA THR A 264 -7.18 -6.88 -5.53
C THR A 264 -5.71 -6.59 -5.79
N TYR A 265 -5.36 -6.51 -7.07
CA TYR A 265 -4.03 -6.14 -7.54
C TYR A 265 -4.16 -4.87 -8.37
N VAL A 266 -3.63 -3.76 -7.86
CA VAL A 266 -3.74 -2.43 -8.49
C VAL A 266 -2.37 -2.07 -9.06
N LEU A 267 -2.28 -1.83 -10.36
CA LEU A 267 -1.01 -1.56 -11.04
C LEU A 267 -1.11 -0.37 -12.00
N ALA A 268 0.04 0.22 -12.30
CA ALA A 268 0.21 1.17 -13.39
C ALA A 268 1.50 0.87 -14.16
N LEU A 269 1.49 1.12 -15.47
CA LEU A 269 2.64 0.99 -16.35
C LEU A 269 3.02 2.37 -16.89
N ASN A 270 4.31 2.66 -17.06
CA ASN A 270 4.76 3.99 -17.45
C ASN A 270 4.15 4.45 -18.79
N ASP A 271 4.15 3.55 -19.78
CA ASP A 271 3.69 3.86 -21.14
C ASP A 271 2.18 3.70 -21.34
N VAL A 272 1.42 3.28 -20.32
CA VAL A 272 -0.03 3.04 -20.43
C VAL A 272 -0.79 4.05 -19.59
N PRO A 273 -1.76 4.79 -20.14
CA PRO A 273 -2.57 5.73 -19.36
C PRO A 273 -3.39 5.02 -18.29
N GLY A 274 -3.43 5.60 -17.09
CA GLY A 274 -4.28 5.14 -16.01
C GLY A 274 -3.64 4.20 -15.00
N THR A 275 -4.44 3.86 -14.01
CA THR A 275 -4.20 2.84 -12.99
C THR A 275 -5.32 1.82 -13.04
N HIS A 276 -4.93 0.54 -12.99
CA HIS A 276 -5.77 -0.59 -13.35
C HIS A 276 -5.95 -1.51 -12.15
N GLU A 277 -7.18 -1.82 -11.78
CA GLU A 277 -7.53 -2.72 -10.69
C GLU A 277 -7.91 -4.09 -11.24
N PHE A 278 -7.28 -5.13 -10.70
CA PHE A 278 -7.61 -6.52 -10.97
C PHE A 278 -8.20 -7.16 -9.71
N LEU A 279 -9.29 -7.89 -9.86
CA LEU A 279 -9.90 -8.70 -8.81
C LEU A 279 -9.40 -10.14 -8.91
N LEU A 280 -8.98 -10.72 -7.78
CA LEU A 280 -8.77 -12.16 -7.68
C LEU A 280 -10.11 -12.89 -7.66
N LEU A 281 -10.35 -13.73 -8.66
CA LEU A 281 -11.51 -14.60 -8.76
C LEU A 281 -11.32 -15.89 -7.95
N ASP A 282 -12.42 -16.63 -7.77
CA ASP A 282 -12.45 -17.91 -7.06
C ASP A 282 -11.65 -19.02 -7.77
N ASP A 283 -11.57 -18.97 -9.10
CA ASP A 283 -10.71 -19.84 -9.92
C ASP A 283 -9.22 -19.48 -9.86
N GLY A 284 -8.86 -18.45 -9.08
CA GLY A 284 -7.49 -18.01 -8.85
C GLY A 284 -6.92 -17.09 -9.92
N LYS A 285 -7.72 -16.61 -10.88
CA LYS A 285 -7.30 -15.64 -11.91
C LYS A 285 -7.52 -14.20 -11.49
N TRP A 286 -6.70 -13.32 -12.05
CA TRP A 286 -6.83 -11.88 -11.93
C TRP A 286 -7.65 -11.33 -13.10
N GLN A 287 -8.80 -10.72 -12.82
CA GLN A 287 -9.68 -10.11 -13.82
C GLN A 287 -9.65 -8.59 -13.71
N HIS A 288 -9.48 -7.90 -14.84
CA HIS A 288 -9.50 -6.44 -14.90
C HIS A 288 -10.90 -5.89 -14.61
N VAL A 289 -11.07 -5.06 -13.57
CA VAL A 289 -12.39 -4.60 -13.10
C VAL A 289 -12.56 -3.09 -13.06
N LYS A 290 -11.48 -2.31 -13.06
CA LYS A 290 -11.57 -0.84 -13.02
C LYS A 290 -10.33 -0.17 -13.62
N ASP A 291 -10.58 0.84 -14.44
CA ASP A 291 -9.60 1.86 -14.83
C ASP A 291 -9.79 3.14 -14.00
N THR A 292 -8.70 3.83 -13.70
CA THR A 292 -8.72 5.16 -13.09
C THR A 292 -7.78 6.08 -13.84
N THR A 293 -8.29 7.19 -14.36
CA THR A 293 -7.50 8.17 -15.14
C THR A 293 -7.68 9.61 -14.65
N GLU A 294 -8.58 9.85 -13.71
CA GLU A 294 -8.82 11.16 -13.11
C GLU A 294 -9.09 11.00 -11.61
N ILE A 295 -8.48 11.87 -10.79
CA ILE A 295 -8.82 12.03 -9.36
C ILE A 295 -9.39 13.44 -9.20
N GLY A 296 -10.72 13.50 -9.13
CA GLY A 296 -11.48 14.72 -8.94
C GLY A 296 -11.50 15.21 -7.48
N GLU A 297 -12.10 16.37 -7.28
CA GLU A 297 -12.21 16.97 -5.95
C GLU A 297 -13.25 16.24 -5.07
N GLY A 298 -13.00 16.19 -3.75
CA GLY A 298 -13.92 15.56 -2.83
C GLY A 298 -13.61 15.75 -1.36
N LYS A 299 -14.59 15.45 -0.52
CA LYS A 299 -14.54 15.68 0.93
C LYS A 299 -14.15 14.41 1.71
N ILE A 300 -12.99 13.85 1.42
CA ILE A 300 -12.39 12.71 2.16
C ILE A 300 -10.97 13.09 2.54
N PHE A 301 -10.58 12.86 3.80
CA PHE A 301 -9.20 13.03 4.24
C PHE A 301 -8.73 11.84 5.07
N SER A 302 -7.46 11.49 4.90
CA SER A 302 -6.78 10.38 5.57
C SER A 302 -5.47 10.90 6.21
N PRO A 303 -5.53 11.38 7.48
CA PRO A 303 -4.42 12.07 8.12
C PRO A 303 -3.48 11.12 8.86
N GLY A 304 -2.43 10.70 8.17
CA GLY A 304 -1.25 10.07 8.75
C GLY A 304 -0.51 10.96 9.73
N ASN A 305 0.11 10.31 10.72
CA ASN A 305 0.91 10.95 11.77
C ASN A 305 0.17 12.10 12.48
N LEU A 306 -1.14 11.98 12.73
CA LEU A 306 -1.97 13.06 13.29
C LEU A 306 -1.41 13.68 14.58
N ARG A 307 -0.68 12.91 15.41
CA ARG A 307 0.03 13.44 16.59
C ARG A 307 0.97 14.62 16.29
N ALA A 308 1.50 14.72 15.07
CA ALA A 308 2.34 15.84 14.64
C ALA A 308 1.62 17.19 14.72
N THR A 309 0.28 17.24 14.73
CA THR A 309 -0.46 18.51 14.90
C THR A 309 -0.28 19.11 16.30
N SER A 310 0.26 18.37 17.28
CA SER A 310 0.51 18.91 18.62
C SER A 310 1.57 20.01 18.63
N ASP A 311 2.55 19.92 17.72
CA ASP A 311 3.72 20.79 17.66
C ASP A 311 4.08 21.22 16.23
N ASN A 312 3.23 20.92 15.24
CA ASN A 312 3.24 21.49 13.90
C ASN A 312 1.94 22.29 13.67
N PRO A 313 1.93 23.62 13.88
CA PRO A 313 0.73 24.44 13.79
C PRO A 313 0.16 24.53 12.36
N ASP A 314 1.00 24.40 11.34
CA ASP A 314 0.56 24.44 9.95
C ASP A 314 -0.19 23.15 9.57
N TYR A 315 0.30 21.99 10.04
CA TYR A 315 -0.45 20.75 9.88
C TYR A 315 -1.76 20.77 10.68
N ALA A 316 -1.75 21.31 11.91
CA ALA A 316 -2.98 21.49 12.69
C ALA A 316 -4.00 22.39 11.97
N LYS A 317 -3.53 23.46 11.31
CA LYS A 317 -4.36 24.35 10.48
C LYS A 317 -4.99 23.61 9.30
N LEU A 318 -4.23 22.74 8.62
CA LEU A 318 -4.74 21.93 7.52
C LEU A 318 -5.84 20.96 7.98
N ILE A 319 -5.61 20.24 9.08
CA ILE A 319 -6.62 19.33 9.65
C ILE A 319 -7.87 20.10 10.09
N ASN A 320 -7.71 21.26 10.73
CA ASN A 320 -8.85 22.10 11.12
C ASN A 320 -9.68 22.56 9.92
N TYR A 321 -9.07 22.81 8.77
CA TYR A 321 -9.80 23.09 7.54
C TYR A 321 -10.72 21.91 7.15
N TYR A 322 -10.20 20.67 7.14
CA TYR A 322 -10.98 19.48 6.82
C TYR A 322 -12.14 19.25 7.79
N VAL A 323 -11.90 19.44 9.09
CA VAL A 323 -12.94 19.34 10.12
C VAL A 323 -14.02 20.39 9.91
N LYS A 324 -13.65 21.66 9.68
CA LYS A 324 -14.58 22.77 9.44
C LYS A 324 -15.44 22.53 8.19
N GLU A 325 -14.84 22.02 7.13
CA GLU A 325 -15.51 21.71 5.87
C GLU A 325 -16.29 20.39 5.88
N LYS A 326 -16.32 19.70 7.04
CA LYS A 326 -17.04 18.44 7.28
C LYS A 326 -16.58 17.31 6.34
N TYR A 327 -15.27 17.18 6.15
CA TYR A 327 -14.71 16.07 5.38
C TYR A 327 -14.91 14.75 6.12
N THR A 328 -15.07 13.66 5.35
CA THR A 328 -15.14 12.31 5.90
C THR A 328 -13.74 11.83 6.27
N LEU A 329 -13.54 11.46 7.53
CA LEU A 329 -12.30 10.84 8.01
C LEU A 329 -12.29 9.34 7.67
N ARG A 330 -11.23 8.87 7.02
CA ARG A 330 -10.97 7.44 6.78
C ARG A 330 -9.46 7.18 6.82
N TYR A 331 -8.97 6.67 7.94
CA TYR A 331 -7.56 6.37 8.14
C TYR A 331 -7.42 5.12 9.00
N THR A 332 -6.60 4.19 8.56
CA THR A 332 -6.33 2.90 9.22
C THR A 332 -4.91 2.80 9.75
N GLY A 333 -4.00 3.60 9.19
CA GLY A 333 -2.57 3.52 9.47
C GLY A 333 -1.78 2.63 8.52
N GLY A 334 -2.47 1.86 7.66
CA GLY A 334 -1.84 1.18 6.52
C GLY A 334 -1.87 2.09 5.28
N MET A 335 -0.71 2.31 4.67
CA MET A 335 -0.57 3.12 3.46
C MET A 335 -1.42 2.58 2.29
N VAL A 336 -1.44 1.26 2.10
CA VAL A 336 -2.16 0.60 1.00
C VAL A 336 -3.66 0.94 1.00
N PRO A 337 -4.45 0.60 2.05
CA PRO A 337 -5.88 0.92 2.05
C PRO A 337 -6.15 2.43 2.05
N ASP A 338 -5.33 3.20 2.76
CA ASP A 338 -5.55 4.62 2.98
C ASP A 338 -5.29 5.46 1.72
N VAL A 339 -4.39 5.01 0.83
CA VAL A 339 -4.14 5.60 -0.50
C VAL A 339 -5.03 4.98 -1.57
N ASN A 340 -5.27 3.66 -1.55
CA ASN A 340 -6.13 3.00 -2.53
C ASN A 340 -7.55 3.58 -2.58
N GLN A 341 -8.11 3.99 -1.44
CA GLN A 341 -9.43 4.61 -1.43
C GLN A 341 -9.51 5.87 -2.30
N ILE A 342 -8.40 6.60 -2.51
CA ILE A 342 -8.34 7.79 -3.35
C ILE A 342 -8.50 7.39 -4.82
N ILE A 343 -7.82 6.32 -5.24
CA ILE A 343 -7.90 5.75 -6.59
C ILE A 343 -9.31 5.21 -6.85
N VAL A 344 -9.83 4.39 -5.93
CA VAL A 344 -11.16 3.76 -6.09
C VAL A 344 -12.30 4.78 -6.04
N LYS A 345 -12.20 5.80 -5.18
CA LYS A 345 -13.23 6.85 -5.06
C LYS A 345 -13.02 8.03 -5.99
N GLU A 346 -11.89 8.06 -6.70
CA GLU A 346 -11.49 9.14 -7.62
C GLU A 346 -11.51 10.51 -6.94
N LYS A 347 -11.21 10.55 -5.62
CA LYS A 347 -11.20 11.78 -4.82
C LYS A 347 -10.58 11.58 -3.43
N GLY A 348 -10.21 12.70 -2.82
CA GLY A 348 -9.75 12.78 -1.44
C GLY A 348 -8.27 13.10 -1.33
N ILE A 349 -7.78 13.12 -0.10
CA ILE A 349 -6.41 13.48 0.24
C ILE A 349 -5.88 12.60 1.37
N PHE A 350 -4.71 12.01 1.15
CA PHE A 350 -3.87 11.39 2.18
C PHE A 350 -2.75 12.35 2.53
N THR A 351 -2.42 12.49 3.82
CA THR A 351 -1.28 13.30 4.28
C THR A 351 -0.51 12.59 5.38
N ASN A 352 0.81 12.61 5.34
CA ASN A 352 1.66 12.18 6.46
C ASN A 352 2.77 13.22 6.62
N VAL A 353 2.67 14.03 7.67
CA VAL A 353 3.51 15.21 7.89
C VAL A 353 4.34 15.05 9.15
N ALA A 354 5.60 15.49 9.10
CA ALA A 354 6.50 15.45 10.25
C ALA A 354 6.32 16.66 11.19
N SER A 355 6.80 16.52 12.43
CA SER A 355 6.99 17.61 13.38
C SER A 355 8.32 17.41 14.13
N PRO A 356 8.78 18.39 14.94
CA PRO A 356 9.98 18.23 15.75
C PRO A 356 9.96 16.98 16.65
N SER A 357 8.81 16.64 17.21
CA SER A 357 8.64 15.43 18.05
C SER A 357 8.19 14.19 17.28
N ALA A 358 7.72 14.33 16.03
CA ALA A 358 7.19 13.25 15.21
C ALA A 358 7.88 13.17 13.84
N LYS A 359 8.95 12.39 13.74
CA LYS A 359 9.69 12.18 12.48
C LYS A 359 8.83 11.55 11.37
N ALA A 360 9.20 11.84 10.11
CA ALA A 360 8.68 11.12 8.95
C ALA A 360 9.02 9.63 9.04
N LYS A 361 8.03 8.76 8.81
CA LYS A 361 8.19 7.30 8.93
C LYS A 361 8.31 6.57 7.59
N LEU A 362 7.68 7.12 6.56
CA LEU A 362 7.47 6.44 5.28
C LEU A 362 8.74 6.47 4.44
N ARG A 363 9.13 5.32 3.89
CA ARG A 363 10.31 5.19 3.03
C ARG A 363 9.99 5.62 1.61
N LEU A 364 10.92 6.38 1.03
CA LEU A 364 10.80 6.89 -0.34
C LEU A 364 10.75 5.75 -1.36
N LEU A 365 11.67 4.79 -1.24
CA LEU A 365 11.87 3.72 -2.20
C LEU A 365 10.76 2.67 -2.19
N PHE A 366 10.37 2.19 -1.00
CA PHE A 366 9.48 1.03 -0.85
C PHE A 366 8.00 1.40 -0.88
N GLU A 367 7.64 2.60 -0.39
CA GLU A 367 6.25 3.00 -0.18
C GLU A 367 5.89 4.22 -1.03
N VAL A 368 6.65 5.31 -0.88
CA VAL A 368 6.19 6.62 -1.33
C VAL A 368 6.30 6.80 -2.85
N ALA A 369 7.41 6.41 -3.46
CA ALA A 369 7.59 6.51 -4.91
C ALA A 369 6.66 5.56 -5.68
N PRO A 370 6.48 4.28 -5.29
CA PRO A 370 5.50 3.40 -5.94
C PRO A 370 4.06 3.90 -5.82
N LEU A 371 3.61 4.32 -4.63
CA LEU A 371 2.25 4.86 -4.45
C LEU A 371 2.06 6.20 -5.18
N GLY A 372 3.10 7.04 -5.22
CA GLY A 372 3.08 8.28 -6.00
C GLY A 372 2.91 8.01 -7.48
N PHE A 373 3.52 6.93 -8.00
CA PHE A 373 3.41 6.54 -9.38
C PHE A 373 1.98 6.09 -9.70
N LEU A 374 1.39 5.24 -8.87
CA LEU A 374 -0.02 4.86 -8.98
C LEU A 374 -0.95 6.08 -8.95
N ILE A 375 -0.77 7.01 -8.01
CA ILE A 375 -1.62 8.19 -7.88
C ILE A 375 -1.51 9.12 -9.08
N GLU A 376 -0.30 9.43 -9.56
CA GLU A 376 -0.12 10.32 -10.72
C GLU A 376 -0.60 9.67 -12.01
N LYS A 377 -0.44 8.34 -12.17
CA LYS A 377 -1.00 7.60 -13.31
C LYS A 377 -2.52 7.54 -13.27
N ALA A 378 -3.13 7.57 -12.08
CA ALA A 378 -4.57 7.69 -11.88
C ALA A 378 -5.11 9.12 -12.10
N GLY A 379 -4.28 10.09 -12.49
CA GLY A 379 -4.68 11.49 -12.70
C GLY A 379 -4.76 12.33 -11.42
N GLY A 380 -4.19 11.85 -10.32
CA GLY A 380 -3.98 12.61 -9.09
C GLY A 380 -2.60 13.25 -9.04
N TYR A 381 -2.27 13.78 -7.87
CA TYR A 381 -1.00 14.47 -7.63
C TYR A 381 -0.36 13.97 -6.33
N SER A 382 0.97 13.91 -6.33
CA SER A 382 1.78 13.63 -5.15
C SER A 382 2.59 14.87 -4.76
N SER A 383 2.91 15.03 -3.48
CA SER A 383 3.79 16.10 -3.01
C SER A 383 4.52 15.74 -1.72
N ASP A 384 5.80 16.10 -1.62
CA ASP A 384 6.52 16.14 -0.33
C ASP A 384 6.36 17.49 0.41
N GLY A 385 5.54 18.38 -0.14
CA GLY A 385 5.35 19.76 0.32
C GLY A 385 5.94 20.80 -0.63
N LYS A 386 6.90 20.41 -1.46
CA LYS A 386 7.58 21.29 -2.42
C LYS A 386 7.57 20.75 -3.83
N ASP A 387 7.81 19.45 -4.00
CA ASP A 387 7.96 18.77 -5.29
C ASP A 387 7.12 17.49 -5.34
N SER A 388 6.89 16.97 -6.55
CA SER A 388 6.31 15.63 -6.70
C SER A 388 7.25 14.62 -6.07
N VAL A 389 6.69 13.61 -5.38
CA VAL A 389 7.55 12.57 -4.78
C VAL A 389 8.28 11.75 -5.84
N LEU A 390 7.80 11.75 -7.09
CA LEU A 390 8.45 11.11 -8.22
C LEU A 390 9.69 11.85 -8.71
N GLU A 391 9.88 13.12 -8.35
CA GLU A 391 11.09 13.88 -8.71
C GLU A 391 12.25 13.69 -7.72
N LYS A 392 11.97 13.14 -6.54
CA LYS A 392 12.97 12.96 -5.50
C LYS A 392 13.93 11.86 -5.92
N VAL A 393 15.22 12.18 -5.91
CA VAL A 393 16.29 11.19 -6.09
C VAL A 393 16.39 10.36 -4.83
N ILE A 394 16.41 9.04 -5.00
CA ILE A 394 16.61 8.06 -3.93
C ILE A 394 18.10 7.97 -3.68
N THR A 395 18.59 8.61 -2.63
CA THR A 395 20.02 8.66 -2.32
C THR A 395 20.46 7.49 -1.44
N SER A 396 19.56 7.02 -0.58
CA SER A 396 19.72 5.85 0.28
C SER A 396 18.46 4.97 0.21
N LEU A 397 18.63 3.67 0.44
CA LEU A 397 17.52 2.71 0.48
C LEU A 397 16.52 3.02 1.61
N ASP A 398 16.98 3.65 2.70
CA ASP A 398 16.15 4.00 3.87
C ASP A 398 15.79 5.51 3.93
N ASP A 399 15.88 6.22 2.79
CA ASP A 399 15.44 7.61 2.70
C ASP A 399 13.97 7.72 3.08
N ARG A 400 13.64 8.66 3.98
CA ARG A 400 12.26 8.91 4.43
C ARG A 400 11.77 10.26 3.97
N THR A 401 10.47 10.37 3.74
CA THR A 401 9.85 11.65 3.37
C THR A 401 8.46 11.78 3.96
N GLN A 402 8.07 13.01 4.25
CA GLN A 402 6.65 13.34 4.37
C GLN A 402 6.00 13.29 2.98
N VAL A 403 4.68 13.12 2.95
CA VAL A 403 3.97 12.99 1.68
C VAL A 403 2.51 13.39 1.78
N ALA A 404 1.97 13.87 0.67
CA ALA A 404 0.55 13.92 0.39
C ALA A 404 0.23 13.30 -0.98
N TYR A 405 -0.92 12.65 -1.08
CA TYR A 405 -1.49 12.13 -2.33
C TYR A 405 -2.95 12.53 -2.44
N GLY A 406 -3.40 13.03 -3.58
CA GLY A 406 -4.82 13.37 -3.71
C GLY A 406 -5.16 14.16 -4.95
N SER A 407 -6.33 14.80 -4.88
CA SER A 407 -6.83 15.71 -5.89
C SER A 407 -5.98 16.99 -5.98
N ARG A 408 -6.07 17.66 -7.13
CA ARG A 408 -5.24 18.81 -7.47
C ARG A 408 -5.31 19.92 -6.42
N ASN A 409 -6.52 20.34 -6.05
CA ASN A 409 -6.69 21.47 -5.13
C ASN A 409 -6.33 21.10 -3.69
N GLU A 410 -6.45 19.82 -3.32
CA GLU A 410 -5.99 19.37 -2.00
C GLU A 410 -4.47 19.34 -1.89
N ILE A 411 -3.76 18.97 -2.95
CA ILE A 411 -2.30 19.07 -2.98
C ILE A 411 -1.84 20.54 -2.99
N ILE A 412 -2.51 21.42 -3.75
CA ILE A 412 -2.24 22.87 -3.69
C ILE A 412 -2.41 23.38 -2.26
N ARG A 413 -3.54 23.03 -1.62
CA ARG A 413 -3.81 23.43 -0.24
C ARG A 413 -2.78 22.90 0.73
N PHE A 414 -2.34 21.65 0.57
CA PHE A 414 -1.29 21.05 1.38
C PHE A 414 0.02 21.85 1.28
N GLU A 415 0.49 22.11 0.05
CA GLU A 415 1.73 22.87 -0.19
C GLU A 415 1.61 24.32 0.34
N GLU A 416 0.50 25.01 0.07
CA GLU A 416 0.27 26.37 0.54
C GLU A 416 0.15 26.48 2.07
N THR A 417 -0.50 25.50 2.70
CA THR A 417 -0.69 25.54 4.15
C THR A 417 0.62 25.30 4.89
N LEU A 418 1.46 24.38 4.40
CA LEU A 418 2.73 24.05 5.05
C LEU A 418 3.88 24.99 4.65
N TYR A 419 3.87 25.56 3.45
CA TYR A 419 5.02 26.29 2.89
C TYR A 419 4.68 27.63 2.26
N GLY A 420 3.43 28.09 2.35
CA GLY A 420 2.99 29.42 1.92
C GLY A 420 2.83 29.62 0.41
N SER A 421 3.23 28.65 -0.42
CA SER A 421 3.02 28.66 -1.87
C SER A 421 2.95 27.24 -2.42
N SER A 422 2.20 27.04 -3.50
CA SER A 422 2.19 25.77 -4.23
C SER A 422 2.92 25.89 -5.58
N ARG A 423 3.71 24.88 -5.92
CA ARG A 423 4.33 24.77 -7.25
C ARG A 423 3.31 24.47 -8.34
N LEU A 424 2.20 23.77 -8.02
CA LEU A 424 1.16 23.44 -9.01
C LEU A 424 0.41 24.68 -9.50
N ASN A 425 0.33 25.74 -8.68
CA ASN A 425 -0.18 27.04 -9.11
C ASN A 425 0.74 27.74 -10.10
N LYS A 426 2.07 27.60 -9.91
CA LYS A 426 3.07 28.18 -10.83
C LYS A 426 3.05 27.48 -12.19
N ILE A 427 2.87 26.16 -12.21
CA ILE A 427 2.76 25.36 -13.43
C ILE A 427 1.52 25.78 -14.23
N ALA A 428 0.35 25.87 -13.58
CA ALA A 428 -0.87 26.31 -14.26
C ALA A 428 -0.74 27.73 -14.83
N ALA A 429 -0.15 28.66 -14.09
CA ALA A 429 0.10 30.01 -14.58
C ALA A 429 0.97 30.01 -15.85
N ALA A 430 2.04 29.21 -15.88
CA ALA A 430 2.93 29.07 -17.03
C ALA A 430 2.21 28.45 -18.26
N GLU A 431 1.37 27.44 -18.06
CA GLU A 431 0.57 26.80 -19.12
C GLU A 431 -0.46 27.77 -19.73
N THR A 432 -1.13 28.58 -18.91
CA THR A 432 -2.05 29.62 -19.41
C THR A 432 -1.34 30.71 -20.22
N VAL A 433 -0.15 31.14 -19.80
CA VAL A 433 0.62 32.18 -20.51
C VAL A 433 1.17 31.66 -21.86
N GLY A 434 1.60 30.39 -21.91
CA GLY A 434 2.06 29.75 -23.14
C GLY A 434 0.95 29.57 -24.19
N THR A 435 -0.30 29.37 -23.75
CA THR A 435 -1.45 29.19 -24.66
C THR A 435 -1.94 30.52 -25.24
N THR A 436 -1.67 31.65 -24.59
CA THR A 436 -1.98 33.00 -25.12
C THR A 436 -0.92 33.58 -26.04
N ALA A 437 0.25 32.93 -26.15
CA ALA A 437 1.39 33.37 -26.97
C ALA A 437 1.59 32.53 -28.26
N ALA A 438 0.66 31.61 -28.55
CA ALA A 438 0.58 30.81 -29.79
C ALA A 438 -0.76 31.07 -30.48
#